data_AF-A0A1A8Q0Z8-F1
#
_entry.id   AF-A0A1A8Q0Z8-F1
#
_cell.length_a   1.000
_cell.length_b   1.000
_cell.length_c   1.000
_cell.angle_alpha   90.00
_cell.angle_beta   90.00
_cell.angle_gamma   90.00
#
_symmetry.space_group_name_H-M   'P 1'
#
loop_
_entity.id
_entity.type
_entity.pdbx_description
1 polymer ?
#
loop_
_entity_poly.entity_id
_entity_poly.type
_entity_poly.pdbx_seq_one_letter_code
_entity_poly.pdbx_strand_id
1 'polypeptide(L)'
;MSCLRRHPKRTKSEERVYQEELRKHEQDNGRRLGLEGDPDLQFLLNGGKLMKVRSNSWQKNRFYKLQEDCRTMTYNSKKKFNRKRTFAIDDIESVRKGRQSEGLKKYTQDSDEDKCFSVIFKGRKKILDFMTASKEEANQWVTSLEKVISSIRNLNNKQKSEHWIINCMRKADKNKDNKMTLKELKHFLRQINVEVSDTYAAEIFKKCDTSNSGTLEGTEIKEFYDLLTHREEIKVIYESYAKTEGQMSDEDLVSFLQKEQREQASLADAHRLIEECEMDETAKQQKRMTKDGFLMYLQQEETCIFNPAHKKVYQDMTQPLNHYFISSSHNTYLMEDQLKGPSSTEAYIKALMKSCRCVELD
;
A
#
# COMPACT_ATOMS: atom_id res chain seq x y z
N MET A 1 -38.54 11.83 1.69
CA MET A 1 -37.97 12.00 3.05
C MET A 1 -37.17 10.74 3.39
N SER A 2 -35.84 10.81 3.38
CA SER A 2 -34.98 9.65 3.67
C SER A 2 -34.71 9.59 5.17
N CYS A 3 -35.26 8.57 5.83
CA CYS A 3 -35.02 8.29 7.24
C CYS A 3 -33.55 7.93 7.45
N LEU A 4 -32.82 8.85 8.08
CA LEU A 4 -31.44 8.67 8.55
C LEU A 4 -31.38 7.49 9.52
N ARG A 5 -30.88 6.33 9.06
CA ARG A 5 -30.41 5.30 10.00
C ARG A 5 -29.18 5.84 10.73
N ARG A 6 -29.39 6.40 11.94
CA ARG A 6 -28.32 6.57 12.93
C ARG A 6 -27.75 5.17 13.21
N HIS A 7 -26.43 5.03 13.23
CA HIS A 7 -25.83 3.80 13.73
C HIS A 7 -26.40 3.50 15.13
N PRO A 8 -26.80 2.24 15.41
CA PRO A 8 -27.30 1.87 16.73
C PRO A 8 -26.24 2.22 17.77
N LYS A 9 -26.68 2.87 18.86
CA LYS A 9 -25.79 3.15 20.00
C LYS A 9 -25.43 1.81 20.62
N ARG A 10 -24.14 1.48 20.62
CA ARG A 10 -23.62 0.31 21.35
C ARG A 10 -23.92 0.45 22.83
N THR A 11 -24.32 -0.65 23.44
CA THR A 11 -24.38 -0.81 24.90
C THR A 11 -22.98 -0.72 25.51
N LYS A 12 -22.87 -0.52 26.83
CA LYS A 12 -21.56 -0.44 27.49
C LYS A 12 -20.74 -1.74 27.35
N SER A 13 -21.39 -2.90 27.28
CA SER A 13 -20.75 -4.19 27.05
C SER A 13 -20.24 -4.31 25.61
N GLU A 14 -21.08 -3.97 24.61
CA GLU A 14 -20.67 -3.97 23.19
C GLU A 14 -19.56 -2.97 22.91
N GLU A 15 -19.55 -1.82 23.58
CA GLU A 15 -18.47 -0.84 23.45
C GLU A 15 -17.16 -1.38 24.04
N ARG A 16 -17.20 -2.12 25.17
CA ARG A 16 -16.00 -2.75 25.73
C ARG A 16 -15.41 -3.79 24.79
N VAL A 17 -16.25 -4.67 24.25
CA VAL A 17 -15.85 -5.69 23.26
C VAL A 17 -15.25 -5.02 22.02
N TYR A 18 -15.92 -3.99 21.49
CA TYR A 18 -15.42 -3.23 20.35
C TYR A 18 -14.05 -2.58 20.60
N GLN A 19 -13.84 -1.98 21.79
CA GLN A 19 -12.54 -1.38 22.15
C GLN A 19 -11.45 -2.42 22.37
N GLU A 20 -11.82 -3.66 22.73
CA GLU A 20 -10.87 -4.76 22.89
C GLU A 20 -10.47 -5.36 21.53
N GLU A 21 -11.42 -5.49 20.61
CA GLU A 21 -11.16 -5.85 19.20
C GLU A 21 -10.27 -4.83 18.52
N LEU A 22 -10.51 -3.53 18.70
CA LEU A 22 -9.66 -2.48 18.15
C LEU A 22 -8.22 -2.59 18.66
N ARG A 23 -8.03 -2.86 19.96
CA ARG A 23 -6.70 -3.05 20.56
C ARG A 23 -5.99 -4.30 20.02
N LYS A 24 -6.71 -5.40 19.82
CA LYS A 24 -6.14 -6.60 19.17
C LYS A 24 -5.71 -6.31 17.74
N HIS A 25 -6.55 -5.61 16.97
CA HIS A 25 -6.23 -5.24 15.59
C HIS A 25 -5.00 -4.33 15.51
N GLU A 26 -4.91 -3.37 16.43
CA GLU A 26 -3.76 -2.48 16.56
C GLU A 26 -2.48 -3.26 16.85
N GLN A 27 -2.49 -4.17 17.83
CA GLN A 27 -1.35 -5.01 18.18
C GLN A 27 -0.92 -5.90 17.01
N ASP A 28 -1.86 -6.58 16.37
CA ASP A 28 -1.59 -7.45 15.22
C ASP A 28 -0.99 -6.67 14.05
N ASN A 29 -1.54 -5.50 13.73
CA ASN A 29 -1.05 -4.68 12.62
C ASN A 29 0.29 -3.99 12.96
N GLY A 30 0.49 -3.58 14.21
CA GLY A 30 1.77 -3.07 14.71
C GLY A 30 2.87 -4.13 14.62
N ARG A 31 2.59 -5.36 15.09
CA ARG A 31 3.51 -6.50 14.96
C ARG A 31 3.86 -6.78 13.49
N ARG A 32 2.87 -6.76 12.60
CA ARG A 32 3.09 -6.96 11.15
C ARG A 32 4.00 -5.93 10.52
N LEU A 33 3.96 -4.68 11.01
CA LEU A 33 4.84 -3.60 10.58
C LEU A 33 6.22 -3.62 11.26
N GLY A 34 6.46 -4.54 12.20
CA GLY A 34 7.67 -4.51 13.04
C GLY A 34 7.69 -3.33 14.02
N LEU A 35 6.53 -2.75 14.31
CA LEU A 35 6.33 -1.56 15.14
C LEU A 35 5.48 -1.86 16.39
N GLU A 36 5.49 -3.11 16.87
CA GLU A 36 4.77 -3.49 18.09
C GLU A 36 5.31 -2.71 19.30
N GLY A 37 4.43 -1.99 20.00
CA GLY A 37 4.83 -1.14 21.13
C GLY A 37 5.62 0.11 20.76
N ASP A 38 5.75 0.42 19.46
CA ASP A 38 6.55 1.54 19.00
C ASP A 38 5.91 2.90 19.36
N PRO A 39 6.64 3.83 20.00
CA PRO A 39 6.08 5.09 20.46
C PRO A 39 5.61 5.99 19.31
N ASP A 40 6.25 5.93 18.14
CA ASP A 40 5.86 6.70 16.96
C ASP A 40 4.54 6.20 16.37
N LEU A 41 4.36 4.89 16.31
CA LEU A 41 3.11 4.29 15.87
C LEU A 41 1.96 4.65 16.84
N GLN A 42 2.20 4.52 18.14
CA GLN A 42 1.24 4.87 19.19
C GLN A 42 0.84 6.35 19.14
N PHE A 43 1.81 7.24 18.89
CA PHE A 43 1.55 8.66 18.71
C PHE A 43 0.55 8.93 17.57
N LEU A 44 0.74 8.29 16.40
CA LEU A 44 -0.16 8.46 15.26
C LEU A 44 -1.56 7.85 15.50
N LEU A 45 -1.62 6.71 16.20
CA LEU A 45 -2.87 6.03 16.58
C LEU A 45 -3.68 6.82 17.62
N ASN A 46 -3.01 7.53 18.53
CA ASN A 46 -3.66 8.48 19.43
C ASN A 46 -4.15 9.71 18.65
N GLY A 47 -3.33 10.16 17.70
CA GLY A 47 -3.60 11.30 16.84
C GLY A 47 -3.47 12.64 17.57
N GLY A 48 -3.63 13.73 16.83
CA GLY A 48 -3.41 15.08 17.34
C GLY A 48 -4.06 16.16 16.51
N LYS A 49 -4.09 17.38 17.05
CA LYS A 49 -4.63 18.56 16.36
C LYS A 49 -3.54 19.19 15.53
N LEU A 50 -3.75 19.24 14.21
CA LEU A 50 -2.89 19.97 13.29
C LEU A 50 -3.63 21.18 12.74
N MET A 51 -2.92 22.32 12.62
CA MET A 51 -3.45 23.46 11.89
C MET A 51 -3.21 23.23 10.40
N LYS A 52 -4.29 22.97 9.66
CA LYS A 52 -4.20 22.84 8.21
C LYS A 52 -4.17 24.22 7.56
N VAL A 53 -3.11 24.50 6.82
CA VAL A 53 -2.90 25.75 6.09
C VAL A 53 -3.35 25.59 4.65
N ARG A 54 -4.08 26.57 4.10
CA ARG A 54 -4.45 26.62 2.67
C ARG A 54 -4.32 28.01 2.06
N SER A 55 -4.53 29.04 2.87
CA SER A 55 -4.42 30.45 2.50
C SER A 55 -4.38 31.30 3.78
N ASN A 56 -4.05 32.58 3.68
CA ASN A 56 -4.10 33.50 4.82
C ASN A 56 -5.47 33.55 5.52
N SER A 57 -6.57 33.48 4.76
CA SER A 57 -7.93 33.47 5.30
C SER A 57 -8.44 32.09 5.68
N TRP A 58 -7.70 31.02 5.33
CA TRP A 58 -8.06 29.64 5.63
C TRP A 58 -6.90 28.89 6.27
N GLN A 59 -6.89 28.95 7.60
CA GLN A 59 -6.10 28.08 8.46
C GLN A 59 -7.03 27.49 9.51
N LYS A 60 -7.10 26.16 9.61
CA LYS A 60 -8.10 25.50 10.47
C LYS A 60 -7.53 24.29 11.18
N ASN A 61 -7.75 24.25 12.49
CA ASN A 61 -7.45 23.08 13.32
C ASN A 61 -8.33 21.88 12.93
N ARG A 62 -7.67 20.74 12.75
CA ARG A 62 -8.26 19.46 12.36
C ARG A 62 -7.56 18.37 13.17
N PHE A 63 -8.35 17.42 13.67
CA PHE A 63 -7.79 16.27 14.36
C PHE A 63 -7.45 15.20 13.32
N TYR A 64 -6.19 14.79 13.29
CA TYR A 64 -5.66 13.73 12.44
C TYR A 64 -5.31 12.53 13.30
N LYS A 65 -5.67 11.33 12.85
CA LYS A 65 -5.39 10.07 13.55
C LYS A 65 -5.22 8.95 12.53
N LEU A 66 -4.21 8.10 12.75
CA LEU A 66 -4.05 6.82 12.07
C LEU A 66 -5.07 5.82 12.62
N GLN A 67 -5.75 5.11 11.73
CA GLN A 67 -6.66 4.04 12.14
C GLN A 67 -5.88 2.82 12.63
N GLU A 68 -6.59 1.94 13.31
CA GLU A 68 -6.08 0.69 13.88
C GLU A 68 -5.60 -0.29 12.78
N ASP A 69 -5.91 -0.01 11.51
CA ASP A 69 -5.35 -0.68 10.32
C ASP A 69 -3.89 -0.29 10.02
N CYS A 70 -3.34 0.69 10.74
CA CYS A 70 -2.01 1.27 10.58
C CYS A 70 -1.70 1.79 9.17
N ARG A 71 -2.73 2.03 8.34
CA ARG A 71 -2.61 2.39 6.92
C ARG A 71 -3.50 3.54 6.49
N THR A 72 -4.56 3.83 7.22
CA THR A 72 -5.53 4.85 6.86
C THR A 72 -5.46 6.02 7.82
N MET A 73 -5.12 7.20 7.32
CA MET A 73 -5.24 8.44 8.08
C MET A 73 -6.66 8.97 7.99
N THR A 74 -7.23 9.37 9.12
CA THR A 74 -8.53 10.02 9.21
C THR A 74 -8.43 11.45 9.68
N TYR A 75 -9.35 12.29 9.22
CA TYR A 75 -9.53 13.62 9.76
C TYR A 75 -10.98 14.11 9.67
N ASN A 76 -11.36 14.93 10.65
CA ASN A 76 -12.72 15.44 10.77
C ASN A 76 -12.89 16.78 10.04
N SER A 77 -13.95 16.94 9.24
CA SER A 77 -14.31 18.22 8.61
C SER A 77 -15.57 18.81 9.26
N LYS A 78 -15.53 20.07 9.71
CA LYS A 78 -16.66 20.78 10.35
C LYS A 78 -17.86 21.11 9.41
N LYS A 79 -18.03 20.44 8.26
CA LYS A 79 -19.20 20.70 7.38
C LYS A 79 -20.42 19.93 7.91
N LYS A 80 -21.64 20.47 7.69
CA LYS A 80 -22.94 19.97 8.22
C LYS A 80 -23.25 18.47 7.96
N PHE A 81 -22.45 17.78 7.15
CA PHE A 81 -22.43 16.33 7.01
C PHE A 81 -21.06 15.80 7.46
N ASN A 82 -21.01 15.22 8.67
CA ASN A 82 -19.84 14.59 9.30
C ASN A 82 -19.35 13.34 8.53
N ARG A 83 -18.92 13.50 7.28
CA ARG A 83 -18.12 12.45 6.63
C ARG A 83 -16.68 12.60 7.13
N LYS A 84 -16.23 11.62 7.93
CA LYS A 84 -14.80 11.40 8.21
C LYS A 84 -14.11 11.29 6.85
N ARG A 85 -13.12 12.16 6.62
CA ARG A 85 -12.31 12.09 5.39
C ARG A 85 -11.08 11.25 5.68
N THR A 86 -10.66 10.48 4.70
CA THR A 86 -9.52 9.58 4.82
C THR A 86 -8.54 9.75 3.67
N PHE A 87 -7.31 9.31 3.88
CA PHE A 87 -6.31 9.06 2.85
C PHE A 87 -5.43 7.89 3.29
N ALA A 88 -4.90 7.12 2.34
CA ALA A 88 -4.02 6.00 2.66
C ALA A 88 -2.57 6.49 2.84
N ILE A 89 -1.82 5.84 3.73
CA ILE A 89 -0.38 6.06 3.86
C ILE A 89 0.35 5.67 2.56
N ASP A 90 -0.12 4.62 1.87
CA ASP A 90 0.38 4.19 0.56
C ASP A 90 0.31 5.28 -0.54
N ASP A 91 -0.61 6.23 -0.40
CA ASP A 91 -0.76 7.36 -1.33
C ASP A 91 0.32 8.43 -1.12
N ILE A 92 1.03 8.41 0.02
CA ILE A 92 2.03 9.41 0.38
C ILE A 92 3.32 9.14 -0.40
N GLU A 93 3.74 10.15 -1.14
CA GLU A 93 5.01 10.15 -1.86
C GLU A 93 6.15 10.52 -0.91
N SER A 94 5.98 11.62 -0.16
CA SER A 94 6.96 12.09 0.82
C SER A 94 6.32 12.98 1.88
N VAL A 95 6.94 13.06 3.05
CA VAL A 95 6.68 14.10 4.05
C VAL A 95 7.86 15.06 4.01
N ARG A 96 7.60 16.37 3.98
CA ARG A 96 8.64 17.40 3.89
C ARG A 96 8.56 18.31 5.11
N LYS A 97 9.58 18.28 5.96
CA LYS A 97 9.68 19.17 7.13
C LYS A 97 10.01 20.60 6.69
N GLY A 98 9.48 21.57 7.40
CA GLY A 98 9.69 22.99 7.15
C GLY A 98 8.70 23.59 6.17
N ARG A 99 9.01 24.81 5.71
CA ARG A 99 8.22 25.55 4.72
C ARG A 99 8.68 25.22 3.30
N GLN A 100 8.72 23.93 2.98
CA GLN A 100 9.24 23.47 1.68
C GLN A 100 8.19 23.53 0.55
N SER A 101 6.90 23.57 0.87
CA SER A 101 5.84 23.78 -0.13
C SER A 101 5.61 25.25 -0.44
N GLU A 102 5.15 25.56 -1.66
CA GLU A 102 4.75 26.92 -2.04
C GLU A 102 3.66 27.49 -1.14
N GLY A 103 2.71 26.64 -0.72
CA GLY A 103 1.62 27.02 0.16
C GLY A 103 2.13 27.51 1.52
N LEU A 104 3.05 26.78 2.14
CA LEU A 104 3.63 27.20 3.42
C LEU A 104 4.52 28.44 3.26
N LYS A 105 5.37 28.51 2.24
CA LYS A 105 6.17 29.73 1.98
C LYS A 105 5.30 30.98 1.84
N LYS A 106 4.15 30.86 1.17
CA LYS A 106 3.25 31.98 0.90
C LYS A 106 2.34 32.36 2.08
N TYR A 107 1.95 31.40 2.91
CA TYR A 107 0.88 31.59 3.91
C TYR A 107 1.32 31.46 5.36
N THR A 108 2.62 31.29 5.64
CA THR A 108 3.22 31.31 6.99
C THR A 108 4.47 32.20 7.03
N GLN A 109 4.99 32.49 8.23
CA GLN A 109 6.17 33.34 8.42
C GLN A 109 7.47 32.50 8.48
N ASP A 110 8.61 33.14 8.25
CA ASP A 110 9.94 32.49 8.33
C ASP A 110 10.23 31.95 9.75
N SER A 111 9.70 32.63 10.78
CA SER A 111 9.75 32.18 12.17
C SER A 111 8.96 30.89 12.45
N ASP A 112 8.03 30.50 11.55
CA ASP A 112 7.24 29.27 11.68
C ASP A 112 7.92 28.06 11.04
N GLU A 113 9.11 28.20 10.46
CA GLU A 113 9.77 27.16 9.66
C GLU A 113 9.88 25.82 10.41
N ASP A 114 10.39 25.84 11.64
CA ASP A 114 10.56 24.65 12.45
C ASP A 114 9.24 24.00 12.93
N LYS A 115 8.10 24.70 12.78
CA LYS A 115 6.76 24.22 13.19
C LYS A 115 5.92 23.73 12.01
N CYS A 116 6.46 23.77 10.80
CA CYS A 116 5.74 23.48 9.59
C CYS A 116 6.16 22.14 8.98
N PHE A 117 5.25 21.48 8.28
CA PHE A 117 5.56 20.36 7.40
C PHE A 117 4.46 20.15 6.36
N SER A 118 4.78 19.45 5.28
CA SER A 118 3.85 19.10 4.20
C SER A 118 3.79 17.60 3.96
N VAL A 119 2.60 17.08 3.65
CA VAL A 119 2.40 15.73 3.13
C VAL A 119 2.14 15.82 1.63
N ILE A 120 3.04 15.22 0.84
CA ILE A 120 3.00 15.16 -0.62
C ILE A 120 2.44 13.80 -1.04
N PHE A 121 1.50 13.81 -1.96
CA PHE A 121 0.86 12.59 -2.46
C PHE A 121 1.33 12.23 -3.86
N LYS A 122 1.34 10.93 -4.15
CA LYS A 122 1.53 10.39 -5.48
C LYS A 122 0.43 10.89 -6.42
N GLY A 123 0.82 11.24 -7.65
CA GLY A 123 -0.10 11.66 -8.71
C GLY A 123 -0.60 13.11 -8.56
N ARG A 124 -1.90 13.33 -8.81
CA ARG A 124 -2.56 14.66 -8.88
C ARG A 124 -3.27 15.07 -7.59
N LYS A 125 -3.07 14.35 -6.48
CA LYS A 125 -3.67 14.71 -5.18
C LYS A 125 -3.05 16.00 -4.64
N LYS A 126 -3.86 16.87 -4.03
CA LYS A 126 -3.42 18.15 -3.48
C LYS A 126 -2.55 17.94 -2.24
N ILE A 127 -1.46 18.71 -2.15
CA ILE A 127 -0.57 18.79 -0.99
C ILE A 127 -1.37 19.17 0.27
N LEU A 128 -0.97 18.60 1.42
CA LEU A 128 -1.47 19.01 2.72
C LEU A 128 -0.37 19.73 3.48
N ASP A 129 -0.61 21.01 3.75
CA ASP A 129 0.28 21.86 4.51
C ASP A 129 -0.21 21.97 5.96
N PHE A 130 0.71 21.77 6.90
CA PHE A 130 0.44 21.77 8.33
C PHE A 130 1.39 22.69 9.09
N MET A 131 0.84 23.28 10.15
CA MET A 131 1.57 23.99 11.19
C MET A 131 1.17 23.43 12.56
N THR A 132 2.16 23.18 13.41
CA THR A 132 2.01 22.64 14.76
C THR A 132 2.18 23.73 15.83
N ALA A 133 1.93 23.40 17.10
CA ALA A 133 2.14 24.35 18.19
C ALA A 133 3.64 24.55 18.47
N SER A 134 4.46 23.51 18.31
CA SER A 134 5.88 23.53 18.60
C SER A 134 6.73 22.75 17.58
N LYS A 135 8.04 23.01 17.60
CA LYS A 135 9.04 22.32 16.77
C LYS A 135 9.08 20.82 17.08
N GLU A 136 8.96 20.47 18.34
CA GLU A 136 8.96 19.10 18.84
C GLU A 136 7.75 18.34 18.30
N GLU A 137 6.57 18.98 18.28
CA GLU A 137 5.37 18.38 17.70
C GLU A 137 5.52 18.18 16.18
N ALA A 138 6.09 19.15 15.45
CA ALA A 138 6.36 18.99 14.01
C ALA A 138 7.33 17.83 13.75
N ASN A 139 8.41 17.74 14.52
CA ASN A 139 9.37 16.64 14.43
C ASN A 139 8.71 15.29 14.69
N GLN A 140 7.92 15.18 15.75
CA GLN A 140 7.24 13.94 16.09
C GLN A 140 6.31 13.50 14.95
N TRP A 141 5.49 14.39 14.41
CA TRP A 141 4.63 14.07 13.27
C TRP A 141 5.40 13.60 12.03
N VAL A 142 6.49 14.30 11.68
CA VAL A 142 7.30 13.94 10.50
C VAL A 142 7.95 12.59 10.70
N THR A 143 8.71 12.40 11.79
CA THR A 143 9.43 11.16 12.08
C THR A 143 8.47 9.98 12.17
N SER A 144 7.34 10.13 12.86
CA SER A 144 6.38 9.04 13.00
C SER A 144 5.74 8.66 11.66
N LEU A 145 5.36 9.65 10.82
CA LEU A 145 4.81 9.37 9.49
C LEU A 145 5.84 8.69 8.59
N GLU A 146 7.08 9.18 8.56
CA GLU A 146 8.16 8.61 7.76
C GLU A 146 8.47 7.18 8.16
N LYS A 147 8.46 6.87 9.47
CA LYS A 147 8.69 5.53 10.00
C LYS A 147 7.59 4.55 9.61
N VAL A 148 6.32 4.95 9.68
CA VAL A 148 5.22 4.09 9.22
C VAL A 148 5.26 3.91 7.71
N ILE A 149 5.56 4.97 6.94
CA ILE A 149 5.72 4.90 5.48
C ILE A 149 6.87 3.95 5.10
N SER A 150 8.03 4.06 5.75
CA SER A 150 9.19 3.21 5.46
C SER A 150 8.90 1.76 5.82
N SER A 151 8.27 1.51 6.98
CA SER A 151 7.86 0.18 7.40
C SER A 151 6.90 -0.45 6.39
N ILE A 152 5.88 0.29 5.92
CA ILE A 152 4.96 -0.18 4.87
C ILE A 152 5.67 -0.47 3.55
N ARG A 153 6.63 0.37 3.14
CA ARG A 153 7.42 0.16 1.91
C ARG A 153 8.33 -1.07 2.00
N ASN A 154 8.90 -1.31 3.18
CA ASN A 154 9.80 -2.41 3.48
C ASN A 154 9.08 -3.73 3.80
N LEU A 155 7.74 -3.75 3.86
CA LEU A 155 6.98 -5.00 3.95
C LEU A 155 7.32 -5.88 2.72
N ASN A 156 7.85 -7.09 2.98
CA ASN A 156 8.20 -8.08 1.96
C ASN A 156 7.01 -8.37 1.02
N ASN A 157 7.29 -8.78 -0.22
CA ASN A 157 6.28 -9.02 -1.25
C ASN A 157 5.16 -9.99 -0.80
N LYS A 158 5.46 -10.94 0.11
CA LYS A 158 4.48 -11.81 0.80
C LYS A 158 3.42 -11.04 1.60
N GLN A 159 3.80 -9.97 2.30
CA GLN A 159 2.88 -9.12 3.06
C GLN A 159 2.14 -8.11 2.18
N LYS A 160 2.46 -7.98 0.90
CA LYS A 160 1.67 -7.14 -0.03
C LYS A 160 0.50 -7.91 -0.61
N SER A 161 0.66 -9.19 -0.96
CA SER A 161 -0.38 -10.03 -1.58
C SER A 161 -1.44 -10.52 -0.57
N GLU A 162 -1.03 -11.19 0.51
CA GLU A 162 -1.94 -11.67 1.57
C GLU A 162 -2.65 -10.49 2.26
N HIS A 163 -1.91 -9.42 2.58
CA HIS A 163 -2.48 -8.26 3.24
C HIS A 163 -3.36 -7.43 2.31
N TRP A 164 -3.14 -7.42 1.00
CA TRP A 164 -4.07 -6.72 0.10
C TRP A 164 -5.40 -7.45 0.04
N ILE A 165 -5.40 -8.78 -0.09
CA ILE A 165 -6.64 -9.56 -0.12
C ILE A 165 -7.36 -9.48 1.25
N ILE A 166 -6.65 -9.70 2.36
CA ILE A 166 -7.22 -9.58 3.71
C ILE A 166 -7.74 -8.15 3.98
N ASN A 167 -7.05 -7.11 3.50
CA ASN A 167 -7.50 -5.72 3.66
C ASN A 167 -8.71 -5.40 2.76
N CYS A 168 -8.76 -5.93 1.54
CA CYS A 168 -9.93 -5.83 0.68
C CYS A 168 -11.13 -6.61 1.28
N MET A 169 -10.91 -7.79 1.86
CA MET A 169 -11.94 -8.56 2.56
C MET A 169 -12.48 -7.79 3.78
N ARG A 170 -11.60 -7.20 4.59
CA ARG A 170 -11.99 -6.33 5.73
C ARG A 170 -12.69 -5.04 5.32
N LYS A 171 -12.37 -4.48 4.14
CA LYS A 171 -13.08 -3.31 3.58
C LYS A 171 -14.44 -3.68 2.98
N ALA A 172 -14.59 -4.93 2.56
CA ALA A 172 -15.83 -5.47 2.05
C ALA A 172 -16.80 -5.81 3.19
N ASP A 173 -16.31 -6.33 4.32
CA ASP A 173 -17.04 -6.58 5.56
C ASP A 173 -17.43 -5.24 6.25
N LYS A 174 -18.61 -4.71 5.91
CA LYS A 174 -19.06 -3.39 6.39
C LYS A 174 -19.71 -3.44 7.78
N ASN A 175 -20.23 -4.61 8.15
CA ASN A 175 -20.90 -4.93 9.40
C ASN A 175 -19.93 -5.47 10.47
N LYS A 176 -18.71 -5.84 10.10
CA LYS A 176 -17.66 -6.40 10.96
C LYS A 176 -18.08 -7.71 11.63
N ASP A 177 -18.87 -8.54 10.95
CA ASP A 177 -19.30 -9.82 11.49
C ASP A 177 -18.43 -11.00 11.04
N ASN A 178 -17.34 -10.73 10.31
CA ASN A 178 -16.47 -11.73 9.68
C ASN A 178 -17.21 -12.65 8.70
N LYS A 179 -18.38 -12.23 8.22
CA LYS A 179 -19.16 -12.91 7.20
C LYS A 179 -19.08 -12.11 5.91
N MET A 180 -19.14 -12.80 4.77
CA MET A 180 -19.22 -12.11 3.48
C MET A 180 -20.56 -12.39 2.82
N THR A 181 -21.38 -11.35 2.67
CA THR A 181 -22.62 -11.45 1.87
C THR A 181 -22.32 -11.34 0.37
N LEU A 182 -23.23 -11.79 -0.50
CA LEU A 182 -23.09 -11.62 -1.96
C LEU A 182 -22.87 -10.16 -2.38
N LYS A 183 -23.49 -9.22 -1.66
CA LYS A 183 -23.33 -7.78 -1.92
C LYS A 183 -21.93 -7.29 -1.57
N GLU A 184 -21.34 -7.82 -0.50
CA GLU A 184 -19.99 -7.50 -0.06
C GLU A 184 -18.95 -8.16 -0.96
N LEU A 185 -19.19 -9.40 -1.41
CA LEU A 185 -18.38 -10.06 -2.43
C LEU A 185 -18.35 -9.26 -3.73
N LYS A 186 -19.50 -8.81 -4.24
CA LYS A 186 -19.56 -7.95 -5.44
C LYS A 186 -18.80 -6.63 -5.24
N HIS A 187 -18.87 -6.06 -4.03
CA HIS A 187 -18.12 -4.84 -3.71
C HIS A 187 -16.61 -5.10 -3.64
N PHE A 188 -16.21 -6.23 -3.04
CA PHE A 188 -14.84 -6.70 -2.96
C PHE A 188 -14.23 -6.87 -4.35
N LEU A 189 -14.89 -7.61 -5.25
CA LEU A 189 -14.42 -7.83 -6.64
C LEU A 189 -14.14 -6.51 -7.37
N ARG A 190 -15.01 -5.51 -7.19
CA ARG A 190 -14.78 -4.16 -7.76
C ARG A 190 -13.62 -3.41 -7.09
N GLN A 191 -13.39 -3.61 -5.79
CA GLN A 191 -12.24 -3.00 -5.09
C GLN A 191 -10.90 -3.58 -5.55
N ILE A 192 -10.89 -4.87 -5.92
CA ILE A 192 -9.71 -5.56 -6.44
C ILE A 192 -9.54 -5.42 -7.96
N ASN A 193 -10.34 -4.55 -8.59
CA ASN A 193 -10.34 -4.30 -10.04
C ASN A 193 -10.62 -5.55 -10.90
N VAL A 194 -11.43 -6.47 -10.37
CA VAL A 194 -11.94 -7.63 -11.10
C VAL A 194 -13.34 -7.30 -11.63
N GLU A 195 -13.43 -7.02 -12.93
CA GLU A 195 -14.69 -6.77 -13.61
C GLU A 195 -15.37 -8.08 -13.99
N VAL A 196 -16.47 -8.40 -13.31
CA VAL A 196 -17.30 -9.56 -13.60
C VAL A 196 -18.77 -9.18 -13.65
N SER A 197 -19.55 -9.98 -14.40
CA SER A 197 -21.00 -9.82 -14.41
C SER A 197 -21.62 -10.14 -13.05
N ASP A 198 -22.76 -9.51 -12.77
CA ASP A 198 -23.52 -9.74 -11.55
C ASP A 198 -24.03 -11.18 -11.43
N THR A 199 -24.18 -11.89 -12.55
CA THR A 199 -24.54 -13.31 -12.64
C THR A 199 -23.36 -14.20 -12.24
N TYR A 200 -22.18 -13.96 -12.81
CA TYR A 200 -20.99 -14.75 -12.51
C TYR A 200 -20.55 -14.59 -11.04
N ALA A 201 -20.65 -13.37 -10.49
CA ALA A 201 -20.40 -13.15 -9.07
C ALA A 201 -21.37 -13.93 -8.16
N ALA A 202 -22.63 -14.13 -8.59
CA ALA A 202 -23.60 -14.93 -7.86
C ALA A 202 -23.31 -16.43 -7.97
N GLU A 203 -22.83 -16.90 -9.13
CA GLU A 203 -22.38 -18.28 -9.32
C GLU A 203 -21.17 -18.61 -8.45
N ILE A 204 -20.16 -17.73 -8.41
CA ILE A 204 -19.00 -17.88 -7.53
C ILE A 204 -19.44 -17.94 -6.07
N PHE A 205 -20.29 -17.01 -5.64
CA PHE A 205 -20.80 -16.99 -4.27
C PHE A 205 -21.50 -18.30 -3.91
N LYS A 206 -22.41 -18.77 -4.77
CA LYS A 206 -23.14 -20.02 -4.56
C LYS A 206 -22.22 -21.24 -4.54
N LYS A 207 -21.13 -21.21 -5.32
CA LYS A 207 -20.14 -22.29 -5.34
C LYS A 207 -19.39 -22.40 -4.02
N CYS A 208 -19.11 -21.28 -3.36
CA CYS A 208 -18.36 -21.24 -2.10
C CYS A 208 -19.26 -21.33 -0.86
N ASP A 209 -20.53 -20.95 -0.92
CA ASP A 209 -21.52 -21.06 0.18
C ASP A 209 -21.99 -22.52 0.35
N THR A 210 -21.07 -23.40 0.72
CA THR A 210 -21.32 -24.84 0.91
C THR A 210 -22.28 -25.11 2.07
N SER A 211 -22.30 -24.22 3.07
CA SER A 211 -23.22 -24.23 4.20
C SER A 211 -24.65 -23.79 3.84
N ASN A 212 -24.85 -23.18 2.66
CA ASN A 212 -26.10 -22.53 2.23
C ASN A 212 -26.62 -21.52 3.26
N SER A 213 -25.72 -20.85 3.96
CA SER A 213 -26.08 -19.89 5.02
C SER A 213 -26.49 -18.52 4.46
N GLY A 214 -26.23 -18.27 3.17
CA GLY A 214 -26.41 -16.96 2.55
C GLY A 214 -25.25 -15.99 2.83
N THR A 215 -24.18 -16.48 3.46
CA THR A 215 -22.95 -15.77 3.79
C THR A 215 -21.76 -16.72 3.68
N LEU A 216 -20.57 -16.22 3.31
CA LEU A 216 -19.34 -17.02 3.37
C LEU A 216 -18.65 -16.81 4.72
N GLU A 217 -18.32 -17.90 5.41
CA GLU A 217 -17.61 -17.89 6.69
C GLU A 217 -16.47 -18.93 6.74
N GLY A 218 -15.42 -18.62 7.51
CA GLY A 218 -14.35 -19.59 7.82
C GLY A 218 -13.71 -20.24 6.59
N THR A 219 -13.97 -21.54 6.40
CA THR A 219 -13.44 -22.34 5.28
C THR A 219 -14.01 -21.92 3.93
N GLU A 220 -15.25 -21.41 3.87
CA GLU A 220 -15.87 -20.95 2.62
C GLU A 220 -15.19 -19.68 2.09
N ILE A 221 -14.71 -18.81 2.99
CA ILE A 221 -13.89 -17.66 2.63
C ILE A 221 -12.54 -18.12 2.06
N LYS A 222 -11.96 -19.20 2.61
CA LYS A 222 -10.73 -19.79 2.09
C LYS A 222 -10.98 -20.40 0.70
N GLU A 223 -12.07 -21.13 0.50
CA GLU A 223 -12.43 -21.67 -0.82
C GLU A 223 -12.66 -20.57 -1.86
N PHE A 224 -13.31 -19.47 -1.47
CA PHE A 224 -13.46 -18.31 -2.33
C PHE A 224 -12.11 -17.66 -2.67
N TYR A 225 -11.21 -17.55 -1.69
CA TYR A 225 -9.86 -17.06 -1.89
C TYR A 225 -9.07 -17.95 -2.86
N ASP A 226 -9.10 -19.26 -2.66
CA ASP A 226 -8.41 -20.24 -3.49
C ASP A 226 -8.96 -20.19 -4.93
N LEU A 227 -10.28 -20.06 -5.10
CA LEU A 227 -10.91 -19.90 -6.41
C LEU A 227 -10.45 -18.61 -7.11
N LEU A 228 -10.41 -17.49 -6.39
CA LEU A 228 -10.05 -16.18 -6.94
C LEU A 228 -8.57 -16.11 -7.32
N THR A 229 -7.71 -16.75 -6.53
CA THR A 229 -6.26 -16.77 -6.72
C THR A 229 -5.80 -17.97 -7.54
N HIS A 230 -6.74 -18.79 -8.04
CA HIS A 230 -6.44 -19.95 -8.87
C HIS A 230 -5.76 -19.52 -10.16
N ARG A 231 -4.54 -20.02 -10.35
CA ARG A 231 -3.68 -19.76 -11.51
C ARG A 231 -3.28 -21.08 -12.12
N GLU A 232 -4.06 -21.52 -13.10
CA GLU A 232 -3.84 -22.80 -13.79
C GLU A 232 -2.51 -22.77 -14.54
N GLU A 233 -2.12 -21.63 -15.12
CA GLU A 233 -0.87 -21.48 -15.84
C GLU A 233 0.35 -21.70 -14.93
N ILE A 234 0.29 -21.23 -13.68
CA ILE A 234 1.35 -21.50 -12.70
C ILE A 234 1.32 -22.93 -12.22
N LYS A 235 0.12 -23.49 -12.04
CA LYS A 235 -0.04 -24.89 -11.64
C LYS A 235 0.63 -25.83 -12.64
N VAL A 236 0.36 -25.64 -13.94
CA VAL A 236 0.93 -26.47 -15.01
C VAL A 236 2.46 -26.39 -15.02
N ILE A 237 3.02 -25.18 -14.91
CA ILE A 237 4.48 -25.01 -14.84
C ILE A 237 5.03 -25.70 -13.58
N TYR A 238 4.44 -25.42 -12.42
CA TYR A 238 4.89 -25.98 -11.15
C TYR A 238 4.88 -27.52 -11.16
N GLU A 239 3.77 -28.13 -11.60
CA GLU A 239 3.62 -29.59 -11.67
C GLU A 239 4.57 -30.25 -12.67
N SER A 240 5.05 -29.53 -13.68
CA SER A 240 6.05 -30.07 -14.62
C SER A 240 7.44 -30.26 -13.98
N TYR A 241 7.72 -29.54 -12.89
CA TYR A 241 8.99 -29.60 -12.16
C TYR A 241 8.84 -30.24 -10.77
N ALA A 242 7.68 -30.18 -10.11
CA ALA A 242 7.45 -30.71 -8.76
C ALA A 242 7.35 -32.24 -8.70
N LYS A 243 8.48 -32.93 -8.92
CA LYS A 243 8.52 -34.39 -9.06
C LYS A 243 8.60 -35.14 -7.74
N THR A 244 8.95 -34.44 -6.66
CA THR A 244 9.20 -35.03 -5.35
C THR A 244 7.98 -34.87 -4.46
N GLU A 245 7.12 -35.89 -4.43
CA GLU A 245 5.89 -35.90 -3.61
C GLU A 245 4.93 -34.71 -3.90
N GLY A 246 4.93 -34.21 -5.14
CA GLY A 246 4.15 -33.02 -5.52
C GLY A 246 4.78 -31.69 -5.09
N GLN A 247 6.02 -31.71 -4.60
CA GLN A 247 6.84 -30.55 -4.30
C GLN A 247 8.08 -30.50 -5.20
N MET A 248 8.63 -29.31 -5.43
CA MET A 248 9.93 -29.17 -6.09
C MET A 248 11.03 -29.41 -5.07
N SER A 249 11.93 -30.36 -5.32
CA SER A 249 13.21 -30.38 -4.61
C SER A 249 14.10 -29.23 -5.05
N ASP A 250 15.23 -29.04 -4.38
CA ASP A 250 16.30 -28.16 -4.81
C ASP A 250 16.84 -28.52 -6.21
N GLU A 251 16.97 -29.80 -6.56
CA GLU A 251 17.35 -30.20 -7.93
C GLU A 251 16.28 -29.85 -8.97
N ASP A 252 15.00 -30.08 -8.63
CA ASP A 252 13.88 -29.73 -9.50
C ASP A 252 13.86 -28.21 -9.76
N LEU A 253 14.07 -27.41 -8.70
CA LEU A 253 14.15 -25.96 -8.78
C LEU A 253 15.34 -25.50 -9.64
N VAL A 254 16.54 -26.10 -9.47
CA VAL A 254 17.68 -25.80 -10.35
C VAL A 254 17.33 -26.11 -11.82
N SER A 255 16.68 -27.23 -12.09
CA SER A 255 16.25 -27.58 -13.45
C SER A 255 15.27 -26.54 -14.01
N PHE A 256 14.34 -26.03 -13.20
CA PHE A 256 13.43 -24.96 -13.61
C PHE A 256 14.19 -23.66 -13.93
N LEU A 257 15.09 -23.22 -13.04
CA LEU A 257 15.87 -21.98 -13.23
C LEU A 257 16.74 -22.03 -14.49
N GLN A 258 17.37 -23.18 -14.76
CA GLN A 258 18.23 -23.34 -15.93
C GLN A 258 17.42 -23.45 -17.25
N LYS A 259 16.28 -24.14 -17.24
CA LYS A 259 15.51 -24.39 -18.48
C LYS A 259 14.53 -23.29 -18.81
N GLU A 260 13.71 -22.87 -17.85
CA GLU A 260 12.65 -21.88 -18.06
C GLU A 260 13.18 -20.46 -17.92
N GLN A 261 13.95 -20.19 -16.85
CA GLN A 261 14.49 -18.84 -16.60
C GLN A 261 15.80 -18.56 -17.35
N ARG A 262 16.45 -19.61 -17.87
CA ARG A 262 17.75 -19.54 -18.57
C ARG A 262 18.85 -18.93 -17.69
N GLU A 263 18.77 -19.17 -16.39
CA GLU A 263 19.72 -18.70 -15.40
C GLU A 263 20.83 -19.73 -15.17
N GLN A 264 22.03 -19.26 -14.87
CA GLN A 264 23.11 -20.12 -14.39
C GLN A 264 22.92 -20.36 -12.89
N ALA A 265 22.05 -21.30 -12.54
CA ALA A 265 21.71 -21.60 -11.16
C ALA A 265 22.45 -22.84 -10.63
N SER A 266 22.88 -22.77 -9.37
CA SER A 266 23.46 -23.87 -8.60
C SER A 266 22.52 -24.36 -7.50
N LEU A 267 22.82 -25.51 -6.87
CA LEU A 267 22.06 -25.99 -5.71
C LEU A 267 22.09 -25.01 -4.54
N ALA A 268 23.19 -24.28 -4.36
CA ALA A 268 23.28 -23.25 -3.32
C ALA A 268 22.30 -22.09 -3.58
N ASP A 269 22.09 -21.73 -4.85
CA ASP A 269 21.09 -20.72 -5.23
C ASP A 269 19.68 -21.22 -4.96
N ALA A 270 19.38 -22.48 -5.29
CA ALA A 270 18.09 -23.09 -5.00
C ALA A 270 17.81 -23.15 -3.48
N HIS A 271 18.79 -23.55 -2.65
CA HIS A 271 18.63 -23.53 -1.19
C HIS A 271 18.35 -22.13 -0.66
N ARG A 272 19.07 -21.12 -1.14
CA ARG A 272 18.84 -19.73 -0.76
C ARG A 272 17.43 -19.29 -1.12
N LEU A 273 16.97 -19.58 -2.33
CA LEU A 273 15.62 -19.24 -2.78
C LEU A 273 14.54 -19.95 -1.97
N ILE A 274 14.74 -21.23 -1.63
CA ILE A 274 13.83 -21.98 -0.75
C ILE A 274 13.76 -21.31 0.62
N GLU A 275 14.91 -20.99 1.23
CA GLU A 275 14.95 -20.35 2.55
C GLU A 275 14.23 -18.98 2.57
N GLU A 276 14.39 -18.20 1.49
CA GLU A 276 13.80 -16.87 1.35
C GLU A 276 12.30 -16.89 0.98
N CYS A 277 11.88 -17.82 0.13
CA CYS A 277 10.54 -17.80 -0.49
C CYS A 277 9.57 -18.79 0.13
N GLU A 278 10.05 -19.94 0.62
CA GLU A 278 9.21 -20.94 1.26
C GLU A 278 8.78 -20.46 2.64
N MET A 279 7.64 -20.94 3.11
CA MET A 279 7.02 -20.49 4.36
C MET A 279 6.55 -21.67 5.21
N ASP A 280 6.36 -22.84 4.60
CA ASP A 280 6.21 -24.08 5.33
C ASP A 280 7.58 -24.53 5.86
N GLU A 281 7.75 -24.45 7.18
CA GLU A 281 8.99 -24.80 7.86
C GLU A 281 9.39 -26.28 7.68
N THR A 282 8.42 -27.16 7.44
CA THR A 282 8.69 -28.57 7.15
C THR A 282 9.28 -28.72 5.76
N ALA A 283 8.69 -28.07 4.76
CA ALA A 283 9.19 -28.05 3.39
C ALA A 283 10.59 -27.42 3.34
N LYS A 284 10.84 -26.32 4.05
CA LYS A 284 12.18 -25.72 4.20
C LYS A 284 13.21 -26.69 4.73
N GLN A 285 12.92 -27.35 5.86
CA GLN A 285 13.82 -28.33 6.46
C GLN A 285 14.13 -29.49 5.53
N GLN A 286 13.15 -29.87 4.69
CA GLN A 286 13.31 -30.89 3.66
C GLN A 286 13.95 -30.38 2.37
N LYS A 287 14.30 -29.09 2.28
CA LYS A 287 14.83 -28.42 1.08
C LYS A 287 13.89 -28.54 -0.11
N ARG A 288 12.60 -28.39 0.15
CA ARG A 288 11.53 -28.45 -0.84
C ARG A 288 10.83 -27.10 -0.94
N MET A 289 10.37 -26.78 -2.15
CA MET A 289 9.53 -25.63 -2.44
C MET A 289 8.12 -26.08 -2.77
N THR A 290 7.15 -25.54 -2.05
CA THR A 290 5.72 -25.66 -2.30
C THR A 290 5.28 -24.72 -3.42
N LYS A 291 4.05 -24.90 -3.91
CA LYS A 291 3.46 -23.99 -4.91
C LYS A 291 3.38 -22.54 -4.40
N ASP A 292 3.15 -22.36 -3.11
CA ASP A 292 3.09 -21.03 -2.49
C ASP A 292 4.48 -20.39 -2.44
N GLY A 293 5.51 -21.16 -2.06
CA GLY A 293 6.91 -20.72 -2.14
C GLY A 293 7.33 -20.35 -3.57
N PHE A 294 6.90 -21.15 -4.56
CA PHE A 294 7.15 -20.86 -5.97
C PHE A 294 6.46 -19.57 -6.46
N LEU A 295 5.22 -19.33 -6.03
CA LEU A 295 4.52 -18.07 -6.31
C LEU A 295 5.21 -16.87 -5.67
N MET A 296 5.81 -17.02 -4.49
CA MET A 296 6.61 -15.96 -3.85
C MET A 296 7.89 -15.69 -4.63
N TYR A 297 8.58 -16.74 -5.10
CA TYR A 297 9.74 -16.61 -5.97
C TYR A 297 9.41 -15.82 -7.26
N LEU A 298 8.31 -16.14 -7.94
CA LEU A 298 7.88 -15.43 -9.16
C LEU A 298 7.51 -13.95 -8.93
N GLN A 299 7.41 -13.52 -7.67
CA GLN A 299 7.13 -12.14 -7.29
C GLN A 299 8.38 -11.41 -6.76
N GLN A 300 9.54 -12.07 -6.70
CA GLN A 300 10.79 -11.43 -6.32
C GLN A 300 11.21 -10.37 -7.37
N GLU A 301 11.98 -9.37 -6.95
CA GLU A 301 12.44 -8.32 -7.88
C GLU A 301 13.52 -8.86 -8.84
N GLU A 302 14.19 -9.92 -8.42
CA GLU A 302 15.23 -10.65 -9.14
C GLU A 302 14.65 -11.42 -10.33
N THR A 303 13.39 -11.85 -10.27
CA THR A 303 12.66 -12.53 -11.36
C THR A 303 12.00 -11.54 -12.32
N CYS A 304 12.31 -10.25 -12.18
CA CYS A 304 11.77 -9.23 -13.06
C CYS A 304 12.25 -9.43 -14.50
N ILE A 305 11.35 -9.20 -15.46
CA ILE A 305 11.64 -9.29 -16.90
C ILE A 305 12.76 -8.34 -17.36
N PHE A 306 13.10 -7.33 -16.56
CA PHE A 306 14.17 -6.39 -16.87
C PHE A 306 15.54 -6.99 -16.57
N ASN A 307 16.48 -6.82 -17.50
CA ASN A 307 17.86 -7.25 -17.33
C ASN A 307 18.49 -6.62 -16.07
N PRO A 308 18.89 -7.42 -15.05
CA PRO A 308 19.51 -6.90 -13.83
C PRO A 308 20.78 -6.09 -14.08
N ALA A 309 21.52 -6.39 -15.16
CA ALA A 309 22.72 -5.62 -15.54
C ALA A 309 22.40 -4.15 -15.89
N HIS A 310 21.15 -3.86 -16.25
CA HIS A 310 20.69 -2.51 -16.58
C HIS A 310 20.10 -1.76 -15.37
N LYS A 311 20.15 -2.32 -14.15
CA LYS A 311 19.71 -1.63 -12.91
C LYS A 311 20.58 -0.41 -12.57
N LYS A 312 21.82 -0.40 -13.03
CA LYS A 312 22.76 0.73 -12.88
C LYS A 312 23.02 1.37 -14.25
N VAL A 313 23.68 2.52 -14.26
CA VAL A 313 24.15 3.13 -15.50
C VAL A 313 25.10 2.15 -16.20
N TYR A 314 24.63 1.59 -17.32
CA TYR A 314 25.32 0.56 -18.11
C TYR A 314 25.76 1.07 -19.49
N GLN A 315 25.25 2.24 -19.88
CA GLN A 315 25.59 2.92 -21.12
C GLN A 315 26.96 3.57 -20.97
N ASP A 316 27.70 3.65 -22.08
CA ASP A 316 28.91 4.48 -22.12
C ASP A 316 28.52 5.95 -21.97
N MET A 317 28.89 6.56 -20.83
CA MET A 317 28.59 7.96 -20.51
C MET A 317 29.69 8.93 -20.96
N THR A 318 30.63 8.49 -21.81
CA THR A 318 31.75 9.31 -22.32
C THR A 318 31.55 9.84 -23.73
N GLN A 319 30.50 9.41 -24.44
CA GLN A 319 30.14 9.93 -25.75
C GLN A 319 29.71 11.40 -25.70
N PRO A 320 29.74 12.14 -26.82
CA PRO A 320 29.19 13.49 -26.92
C PRO A 320 27.70 13.57 -26.56
N LEU A 321 27.25 14.72 -26.03
CA LEU A 321 25.88 14.89 -25.50
C LEU A 321 24.78 14.62 -26.55
N ASN A 322 25.03 14.92 -27.82
CA ASN A 322 24.09 14.70 -28.93
C ASN A 322 23.95 13.22 -29.33
N HIS A 323 24.66 12.29 -28.70
CA HIS A 323 24.51 10.84 -28.91
C HIS A 323 23.50 10.19 -27.95
N TYR A 324 22.95 10.95 -26.99
CA TYR A 324 22.01 10.42 -26.01
C TYR A 324 20.60 10.96 -26.22
N PHE A 325 19.61 10.11 -25.94
CA PHE A 325 18.26 10.59 -25.69
C PHE A 325 18.18 11.23 -24.30
N ILE A 326 17.79 12.50 -24.25
CA ILE A 326 17.70 13.27 -23.01
C ILE A 326 16.23 13.40 -22.59
N SER A 327 15.90 12.86 -21.42
CA SER A 327 14.59 13.05 -20.79
C SER A 327 14.34 14.54 -20.58
N SER A 328 13.33 15.08 -21.26
CA SER A 328 13.09 16.51 -21.39
C SER A 328 11.62 16.85 -21.10
N SER A 329 11.39 17.99 -20.43
CA SER A 329 10.05 18.49 -20.09
C SER A 329 9.79 19.80 -20.80
N HIS A 330 8.64 19.89 -21.46
CA HIS A 330 8.12 21.11 -22.07
C HIS A 330 7.15 21.82 -21.12
N ASN A 331 7.18 23.15 -21.08
CA ASN A 331 6.42 24.02 -20.18
C ASN A 331 6.41 23.50 -18.74
N THR A 332 7.60 23.23 -18.20
CA THR A 332 7.78 22.47 -16.95
C THR A 332 7.01 23.06 -15.78
N TYR A 333 6.75 24.37 -15.76
CA TYR A 333 5.99 25.04 -14.71
C TYR A 333 4.49 24.68 -14.66
N LEU A 334 3.89 24.14 -15.73
CA LEU A 334 2.46 23.87 -15.79
C LEU A 334 2.09 22.53 -15.14
N MET A 335 1.14 22.57 -14.21
CA MET A 335 0.65 21.38 -13.52
C MET A 335 -0.61 20.76 -14.16
N GLU A 336 -1.32 21.54 -14.97
CA GLU A 336 -2.62 21.17 -15.55
C GLU A 336 -2.69 21.56 -17.03
N ASP A 337 -3.63 22.41 -17.44
CA ASP A 337 -3.84 22.77 -18.84
C ASP A 337 -2.94 23.92 -19.31
N GLN A 338 -2.76 24.02 -20.64
CA GLN A 338 -1.86 24.99 -21.28
C GLN A 338 -2.34 26.45 -21.23
N LEU A 339 -3.63 26.71 -20.94
CA LEU A 339 -4.22 28.05 -21.07
C LEU A 339 -4.61 28.69 -19.74
N LYS A 340 -5.06 27.88 -18.78
CA LYS A 340 -5.65 28.29 -17.50
C LYS A 340 -5.02 27.55 -16.32
N GLY A 341 -4.12 26.60 -16.58
CA GLY A 341 -3.45 25.83 -15.56
C GLY A 341 -2.54 26.71 -14.71
N PRO A 342 -2.44 26.47 -13.40
CA PRO A 342 -1.54 27.22 -12.55
C PRO A 342 -0.08 26.84 -12.81
N SER A 343 0.81 27.83 -12.82
CA SER A 343 2.26 27.65 -12.78
C SER A 343 2.71 27.30 -11.36
N SER A 344 3.66 26.36 -11.21
CA SER A 344 4.19 25.95 -9.89
C SER A 344 5.64 25.48 -9.97
N THR A 345 6.44 25.89 -9.00
CA THR A 345 7.81 25.36 -8.76
C THR A 345 7.81 23.87 -8.40
N GLU A 346 6.71 23.34 -7.86
CA GLU A 346 6.57 21.90 -7.58
C GLU A 346 6.62 21.06 -8.86
N ALA A 347 6.21 21.63 -9.99
CA ALA A 347 6.25 20.96 -11.28
C ALA A 347 7.70 20.64 -11.71
N TYR A 348 8.64 21.56 -11.46
CA TYR A 348 10.08 21.33 -11.66
C TYR A 348 10.63 20.27 -10.72
N ILE A 349 10.27 20.32 -9.44
CA ILE A 349 10.70 19.31 -8.45
C ILE A 349 10.25 17.92 -8.92
N LYS A 350 8.99 17.78 -9.34
CA LYS A 350 8.44 16.51 -9.84
C LYS A 350 9.13 16.04 -11.12
N ALA A 351 9.42 16.93 -12.07
CA ALA A 351 10.15 16.58 -13.28
C ALA A 351 11.55 16.03 -12.94
N LEU A 352 12.29 16.74 -12.08
CA LEU A 352 13.64 16.35 -11.66
C LEU A 352 13.65 15.05 -10.86
N MET A 353 12.69 14.84 -9.95
CA MET A 353 12.52 13.59 -9.19
C MET A 353 12.21 12.39 -10.10
N LYS A 354 11.56 12.62 -11.24
CA LYS A 354 11.36 11.61 -12.30
C LYS A 354 12.56 11.48 -13.24
N SER A 355 13.72 11.98 -12.83
CA SER A 355 14.97 11.94 -13.60
C SER A 355 14.95 12.74 -14.91
N CYS A 356 14.01 13.69 -15.10
CA CYS A 356 14.08 14.64 -16.20
C CYS A 356 15.40 15.44 -16.12
N ARG A 357 16.08 15.63 -17.24
CA ARG A 357 17.41 16.28 -17.33
C ARG A 357 17.38 17.61 -18.09
N CYS A 358 16.30 17.90 -18.82
CA CYS A 358 16.06 19.18 -19.47
C CYS A 358 14.69 19.74 -19.01
N VAL A 359 14.66 21.01 -18.60
CA VAL A 359 13.45 21.70 -18.13
C VAL A 359 13.35 23.07 -18.81
N GLU A 360 12.13 23.53 -19.01
CA GLU A 360 11.82 24.78 -19.72
C GLU A 360 11.36 25.87 -18.73
N LEU A 361 11.84 27.09 -18.94
CA LEU A 361 11.52 28.30 -18.18
C LEU A 361 11.17 29.41 -19.17
N ASP A 362 9.89 29.81 -19.21
CA ASP A 362 9.35 30.85 -20.08
C ASP A 362 9.38 32.26 -19.47
#